data_AF-A0A1B1N6H8-F1
#
_entry.id   AF-A0A1B1N6H8-F1
#
_cell.length_a   1.000
_cell.length_b   1.000
_cell.length_c   1.000
_cell.angle_alpha   90.00
_cell.angle_beta   90.00
_cell.angle_gamma   90.00
#
_symmetry.space_group_name_H-M   'P 1'
#
loop_
_entity.id
_entity.type
_entity.pdbx_description
1 polymer ?
#
loop_
_entity_poly.entity_id
_entity_poly.type
_entity_poly.pdbx_seq_one_letter_code
_entity_poly.pdbx_strand_id
1 'polypeptide(L)'
;MPRNSMSINEQIAAYSWLQALGTNIQAVGQTKLLSKKKRLQKEGKDLVILGNILQAVANAAQTFLTLEQRGSTGKERTLNSANAFGSFLQSVGNSIQALTTDGS
;
A
#
# COMPACT_ATOMS: atom_id res chain seq x y z
N MET A 1 -29.16 -20.92 2.68
CA MET A 1 -28.88 -19.49 2.44
C MET A 1 -27.67 -19.42 1.50
N PRO A 2 -27.76 -18.83 0.31
CA PRO A 2 -26.58 -18.61 -0.50
C PRO A 2 -25.68 -17.59 0.22
N ARG A 3 -24.41 -17.97 0.43
CA ARG A 3 -23.39 -17.08 0.98
C ARG A 3 -23.13 -16.02 -0.09
N ASN A 4 -23.51 -14.76 0.18
CA ASN A 4 -23.30 -13.67 -0.78
C ASN A 4 -21.79 -13.47 -0.94
N SER A 5 -21.18 -14.14 -1.92
CA SER A 5 -19.76 -14.02 -2.21
C SER A 5 -19.53 -12.77 -3.04
N MET A 6 -18.82 -11.80 -2.46
CA MET A 6 -18.44 -10.56 -3.13
C MET A 6 -17.76 -10.85 -4.48
N SER A 7 -18.27 -10.26 -5.55
CA SER A 7 -17.71 -10.39 -6.90
C SER A 7 -16.29 -9.79 -6.95
N ILE A 8 -15.47 -10.23 -7.92
CA ILE A 8 -14.09 -9.75 -8.00
C ILE A 8 -14.02 -8.22 -8.24
N ASN A 9 -15.00 -7.64 -8.95
CA ASN A 9 -15.07 -6.19 -9.14
C ASN A 9 -15.32 -5.44 -7.82
N GLU A 10 -16.19 -5.96 -6.97
CA GLU A 10 -16.43 -5.38 -5.64
C GLU A 10 -15.19 -5.52 -4.75
N GLN A 11 -14.45 -6.61 -4.86
CA GLN A 11 -13.18 -6.79 -4.15
C GLN A 11 -12.12 -5.78 -4.64
N ILE A 12 -11.96 -5.60 -5.95
CA ILE A 12 -11.05 -4.59 -6.53
C ILE A 12 -11.42 -3.20 -6.00
N ALA A 13 -12.71 -2.83 -6.01
CA ALA A 13 -13.18 -1.56 -5.49
C ALA A 13 -12.82 -1.38 -4.00
N ALA A 14 -13.00 -2.42 -3.18
CA ALA A 14 -12.63 -2.38 -1.76
C ALA A 14 -11.11 -2.13 -1.57
N TYR A 15 -10.26 -2.74 -2.39
CA TYR A 15 -8.82 -2.49 -2.33
C TYR A 15 -8.43 -1.11 -2.89
N SER A 16 -9.14 -0.57 -3.89
CA SER A 16 -8.93 0.82 -4.31
C SER A 16 -9.26 1.81 -3.18
N TRP A 17 -10.30 1.55 -2.39
CA TRP A 17 -10.58 2.32 -1.17
C TRP A 17 -9.48 2.19 -0.13
N LEU A 18 -8.95 0.98 0.09
CA LEU A 18 -7.82 0.75 0.99
C LEU A 18 -6.57 1.55 0.56
N GLN A 19 -6.29 1.59 -0.74
CA GLN A 19 -5.20 2.38 -1.31
C GLN A 19 -5.42 3.87 -1.08
N ALA A 20 -6.63 4.37 -1.31
CA ALA A 20 -6.98 5.78 -1.08
C ALA A 20 -6.84 6.18 0.40
N LEU A 21 -7.22 5.29 1.34
CA LEU A 21 -6.97 5.48 2.76
C LEU A 21 -5.48 5.57 3.07
N GLY A 22 -4.67 4.69 2.48
CA GLY A 22 -3.21 4.74 2.60
C GLY A 22 -2.63 6.08 2.12
N THR A 23 -3.09 6.60 0.98
CA THR A 23 -2.68 7.92 0.46
C THR A 23 -3.02 9.06 1.43
N ASN A 24 -4.22 9.05 2.01
CA ASN A 24 -4.64 10.08 2.95
C ASN A 24 -3.80 10.04 4.23
N ILE A 25 -3.58 8.84 4.79
CA ILE A 25 -2.73 8.64 5.97
C ILE A 25 -1.31 9.13 5.70
N GLN A 26 -0.75 8.80 4.54
CA GLN A 26 0.57 9.26 4.11
C GLN A 26 0.61 10.80 4.04
N ALA A 27 -0.38 11.45 3.43
CA ALA A 27 -0.44 12.91 3.33
C ALA A 27 -0.50 13.60 4.70
N VAL A 28 -1.25 13.04 5.66
CA VAL A 28 -1.25 13.51 7.05
C VAL A 28 0.13 13.35 7.68
N GLY A 29 0.79 12.21 7.45
CA GLY A 29 2.15 11.96 7.92
C GLY A 29 3.16 12.96 7.37
N GLN A 30 3.11 13.23 6.06
CA GLN A 30 3.93 14.25 5.39
C GLN A 30 3.68 15.66 5.97
N THR A 31 2.43 16.00 6.26
CA THR A 31 2.09 17.28 6.89
C THR A 31 2.73 17.42 8.28
N LYS A 32 2.73 16.34 9.07
CA LYS A 32 3.34 16.32 10.41
C LYS A 32 4.87 16.37 10.38
N LEU A 33 5.49 15.81 9.34
CA LEU A 33 6.95 15.89 9.12
C LEU A 33 7.44 17.33 8.95
N LEU A 34 6.61 18.22 8.39
CA LEU A 34 6.93 19.65 8.26
C LEU A 34 6.89 20.41 9.60
N SER A 35 6.46 19.76 10.69
CA SER A 35 6.41 20.40 12.00
C SER A 35 7.80 20.57 12.61
N LYS A 36 8.03 21.67 13.34
CA LYS A 36 9.25 21.88 14.14
C LYS A 36 9.31 21.02 15.41
N LYS A 37 8.20 20.38 15.81
CA LYS A 37 8.15 19.55 17.03
C LYS A 37 8.62 18.13 16.70
N LYS A 38 9.75 17.69 17.29
CA LYS A 38 10.29 16.33 17.11
C LYS A 38 9.27 15.21 17.34
N ARG A 39 8.38 15.37 18.33
CA ARG A 39 7.27 14.43 18.57
C ARG A 39 6.33 14.31 17.36
N LEU A 40 5.96 15.44 16.75
CA LEU A 40 5.09 15.44 15.57
C LEU A 40 5.80 14.88 14.34
N GLN A 41 7.11 15.13 14.19
CA GLN A 41 7.89 14.50 13.12
C GLN A 41 7.90 12.97 13.26
N LYS A 42 8.14 12.45 14.47
CA LYS A 42 8.08 11.01 14.73
C LYS A 42 6.71 10.42 14.40
N GLU A 43 5.64 11.03 14.89
CA GLU A 43 4.26 10.64 14.52
C GLU A 43 4.03 10.72 13.00
N GLY A 44 4.60 11.73 12.34
CA GLY A 44 4.51 11.90 10.89
C GLY A 44 5.18 10.75 10.13
N LYS A 45 6.35 10.29 10.58
CA LYS A 45 7.03 9.12 10.02
C LYS A 45 6.18 7.87 10.14
N ASP A 46 5.68 7.59 11.34
CA ASP A 46 4.86 6.39 11.59
C ASP A 46 3.62 6.37 10.66
N LEU A 47 3.00 7.52 10.43
CA LEU A 47 1.88 7.65 9.49
C LEU A 47 2.30 7.48 8.01
N VAL A 48 3.43 8.04 7.59
CA VAL A 48 3.95 7.82 6.22
C VAL A 48 4.18 6.34 5.96
N ILE A 49 4.78 5.65 6.93
CA ILE A 49 5.05 4.20 6.86
C ILE A 49 3.74 3.42 6.78
N LEU A 50 2.76 3.75 7.64
CA LEU A 50 1.46 3.10 7.63
C LEU A 50 0.74 3.29 6.28
N GLY A 51 0.76 4.50 5.73
CA GLY A 51 0.17 4.80 4.42
C GLY A 51 0.80 3.99 3.28
N ASN A 52 2.14 3.91 3.29
CA ASN A 52 2.92 3.11 2.35
C ASN A 52 2.56 1.60 2.40
N ILE A 53 2.39 1.05 3.61
CA ILE A 53 2.02 -0.36 3.80
C ILE A 53 0.61 -0.63 3.26
N LEU A 54 -0.37 0.23 3.60
CA LEU A 54 -1.75 0.07 3.14
C LEU A 54 -1.86 0.12 1.62
N GLN A 55 -1.16 1.05 0.97
CA GLN A 55 -1.10 1.12 -0.49
C GLN A 55 -0.46 -0.14 -1.09
N ALA A 56 0.61 -0.66 -0.49
CA ALA A 56 1.28 -1.84 -1.00
C ALA A 56 0.41 -3.11 -0.89
N VAL A 57 -0.31 -3.29 0.23
CA VAL A 57 -1.29 -4.37 0.40
C VAL A 57 -2.41 -4.25 -0.63
N ALA A 58 -2.95 -3.05 -0.82
CA ALA A 58 -4.00 -2.80 -1.81
C ALA A 58 -3.54 -3.11 -3.24
N ASN A 59 -2.33 -2.68 -3.61
CA ASN A 59 -1.77 -2.95 -4.93
C ASN A 59 -1.54 -4.45 -5.15
N ALA A 60 -1.01 -5.17 -4.16
CA ALA A 60 -0.81 -6.61 -4.24
C ALA A 60 -2.12 -7.37 -4.41
N ALA A 61 -3.15 -7.01 -3.64
CA ALA A 61 -4.45 -7.64 -3.73
C ALA A 61 -5.15 -7.34 -5.06
N GLN A 62 -5.15 -6.09 -5.53
CA GLN A 62 -5.71 -5.72 -6.84
C GLN A 62 -5.01 -6.49 -7.97
N THR A 63 -3.69 -6.66 -7.87
CA THR A 63 -2.92 -7.43 -8.84
C THR A 63 -3.35 -8.89 -8.87
N PHE A 64 -3.46 -9.54 -7.70
CA PHE A 64 -3.94 -10.92 -7.60
C PHE A 64 -5.35 -11.10 -8.18
N LEU A 65 -6.28 -10.20 -7.83
CA LEU A 65 -7.66 -10.23 -8.31
C LEU A 65 -7.77 -10.00 -9.82
N THR A 66 -6.99 -9.06 -10.36
CA THR A 66 -6.97 -8.79 -11.80
C THR A 66 -6.44 -9.98 -12.59
N LEU A 67 -5.45 -10.71 -12.04
CA LEU A 67 -4.92 -11.94 -12.60
C LEU A 67 -5.92 -13.11 -12.55
N GLU A 68 -6.76 -13.15 -11.52
CA GLU A 68 -7.85 -14.11 -11.41
C GLU A 68 -8.96 -13.83 -12.44
N GLN A 69 -9.36 -12.55 -12.60
CA GLN A 69 -10.34 -12.14 -13.60
C GLN A 69 -9.91 -12.41 -15.05
N ARG A 70 -8.62 -12.20 -15.35
CA ARG A 70 -8.11 -12.30 -16.73
C ARG A 70 -7.84 -13.73 -17.20
N GLY A 71 -7.98 -14.75 -16.34
CA GLY A 71 -7.60 -16.13 -16.68
C GLY A 71 -6.12 -16.24 -17.09
N SER A 72 -5.28 -15.32 -16.63
CA SER A 72 -3.89 -15.16 -17.06
C SER A 72 -3.08 -16.43 -16.79
N THR A 73 -2.31 -16.86 -17.79
CA THR A 73 -1.39 -18.01 -17.69
C THR A 73 -0.32 -17.80 -16.61
N GLY A 74 0.22 -18.89 -16.05
CA GLY A 74 1.10 -18.86 -14.86
C GLY A 74 2.32 -17.92 -14.94
N LYS A 75 2.77 -17.55 -16.14
CA LYS A 75 3.90 -16.63 -16.35
C LYS A 75 3.52 -15.16 -16.11
N GLU A 76 2.33 -14.72 -16.56
CA GLU A 76 1.81 -13.38 -16.28
C GLU A 76 1.43 -13.22 -14.81
N ARG A 77 0.87 -14.27 -14.20
CA ARG A 77 0.62 -14.32 -12.75
C ARG A 77 1.89 -14.04 -11.95
N THR A 78 2.96 -14.77 -12.27
CA THR A 78 4.25 -14.65 -11.58
C THR A 78 4.90 -13.27 -11.77
N LEU A 79 4.87 -12.72 -12.97
CA LEU A 79 5.45 -11.39 -13.25
C LEU A 79 4.69 -10.27 -12.52
N ASN A 80 3.36 -10.32 -12.53
CA ASN A 80 2.54 -9.32 -11.87
C ASN A 80 2.64 -9.44 -10.33
N SER A 81 2.65 -10.65 -9.78
CA SER A 81 2.91 -10.85 -8.35
C SER A 81 4.30 -10.37 -7.94
N ALA A 82 5.32 -10.57 -8.79
CA ALA A 82 6.67 -10.07 -8.56
C ALA A 82 6.73 -8.54 -8.59
N ASN A 83 5.99 -7.88 -9.50
CA ASN A 83 5.87 -6.42 -9.54
C ASN A 83 5.17 -5.88 -8.29
N ALA A 84 4.06 -6.49 -7.85
CA ALA A 84 3.39 -6.12 -6.61
C ALA A 84 4.30 -6.28 -5.39
N PHE A 85 5.04 -7.38 -5.32
CA PHE A 85 6.04 -7.60 -4.27
C PHE A 85 7.19 -6.59 -4.36
N GLY A 86 7.64 -6.24 -5.57
CA GLY A 86 8.63 -5.18 -5.80
C GLY A 86 8.15 -3.82 -5.31
N SER A 87 6.91 -3.45 -5.60
CA SER A 87 6.28 -2.22 -5.07
C SER A 87 6.15 -2.25 -3.54
N PHE A 88 5.84 -3.42 -2.96
CA PHE A 88 5.83 -3.60 -1.51
C PHE A 88 7.23 -3.42 -0.91
N LEU A 89 8.26 -4.07 -1.47
CA LEU A 89 9.64 -3.90 -1.01
C LEU A 89 10.13 -2.46 -1.17
N GLN A 90 9.75 -1.78 -2.24
CA GLN A 90 10.06 -0.36 -2.44
C GLN A 90 9.34 0.52 -1.39
N SER A 91 8.08 0.23 -1.08
CA SER A 91 7.30 0.89 -0.03
C SER A 91 7.94 0.71 1.37
N VAL A 92 8.40 -0.50 1.68
CA VAL A 92 9.15 -0.81 2.90
C VAL A 92 10.52 -0.10 2.89
N GLY A 93 11.23 -0.10 1.76
CA GLY A 93 12.51 0.60 1.60
C GLY A 93 12.39 2.11 1.79
N ASN A 94 11.33 2.72 1.24
CA ASN A 94 11.01 4.14 1.43
C ASN A 94 10.68 4.43 2.90
N SER A 95 10.03 3.50 3.58
CA SER A 95 9.71 3.58 5.00
C SER A 95 10.95 3.53 5.89
N ILE A 96 11.90 2.65 5.57
CA ILE A 96 13.20 2.56 6.25
C ILE A 96 14.04 3.81 6.00
N GLN A 97 14.11 4.31 4.75
CA GLN A 97 14.79 5.56 4.42
C GLN A 97 14.21 6.75 5.20
N ALA A 98 12.88 6.82 5.31
CA ALA A 98 12.22 7.85 6.11
C ALA A 98 12.62 7.79 7.60
N LEU A 99 12.97 6.61 8.13
CA LEU A 99 13.47 6.46 9.51
C LEU A 99 14.95 6.83 9.64
N THR A 100 15.79 6.49 8.66
CA THR A 100 17.25 6.70 8.72
C THR A 100 17.70 8.10 8.32
N THR A 101 16.91 8.84 7.54
CA THR A 101 17.22 10.23 7.13
C THR A 101 17.20 11.25 8.29
N ASP A 102 16.75 10.88 9.49
CA ASP A 102 16.88 11.74 10.70
C ASP A 102 18.27 11.69 11.36
N GLY A 103 19.22 10.93 10.81
CA GLY A 103 20.55 10.73 11.38
C GLY A 103 21.66 11.68 10.93
N SER A 104 21.38 12.68 10.07
CA SER A 104 22.37 13.64 9.53
C SER A 104 22.01 15.10 9.83
#